data_AF-S4N493-F1
#
_entry.id   AF-S4N493-F1
#
_cell.length_a   1.000
_cell.length_b   1.000
_cell.length_c   1.000
_cell.angle_alpha   90.00
_cell.angle_beta   90.00
_cell.angle_gamma   90.00
#
_symmetry.space_group_name_H-M   'P 1'
#
loop_
_entity.id
_entity.type
_entity.pdbx_description
1 polymer ?
#
loop_
_entity_poly.entity_id
_entity_poly.type
_entity_poly.pdbx_seq_one_letter_code
_entity_poly.pdbx_strand_id
1 'polypeptide(L)' 'MGSPAGQRASFGQTAYSASKGAIVAMTRTWALELAKIDVTVNAIVPTALTRMVATMPRV' A
#
# COMPACT_ATOMS: atom_id res chain seq x y z
N MET A 1 -3.08 0.66 -4.76
CA MET A 1 -2.68 1.67 -3.75
C MET A 1 -2.24 0.97 -2.46
N GLY A 2 -0.94 1.00 -2.15
CA GLY A 2 -0.37 0.46 -0.93
C GLY A 2 -0.58 1.38 0.29
N SER A 3 0.24 1.21 1.33
CA SER A 3 0.26 2.09 2.51
C SER A 3 1.60 1.95 3.25
N PRO A 4 2.11 3.00 3.90
CA PRO A 4 3.27 2.91 4.78
C PRO A 4 3.10 1.82 5.84
N ALA A 5 1.89 1.61 6.36
CA ALA A 5 1.58 0.55 7.32
C ALA A 5 1.71 -0.87 6.72
N GLY A 6 1.60 -1.01 5.39
CA GLY A 6 1.86 -2.28 4.71
C GLY A 6 3.34 -2.47 4.34
N GLN A 7 4.16 -1.43 4.41
CA GLN A 7 5.60 -1.49 4.17
C GLN A 7 6.41 -1.54 5.47
N ARG A 8 5.84 -1.00 6.55
CA ARG A 8 6.41 -0.93 7.90
C ARG A 8 5.31 -1.37 8.86
N ALA A 9 5.63 -2.23 9.82
CA ALA A 9 4.66 -2.70 10.79
C ALA A 9 4.00 -1.52 11.53
N SER A 10 2.68 -1.56 11.67
CA SER A 10 1.90 -0.59 12.45
C SER A 10 1.05 -1.32 13.49
N PHE A 11 1.25 -0.98 14.76
CA PHE A 11 0.50 -1.56 15.87
C PHE A 11 -1.02 -1.35 15.69
N GLY A 12 -1.82 -2.35 16.06
CA GLY A 12 -3.29 -2.33 15.95
C GLY A 12 -3.83 -2.40 14.52
N GLN A 13 -2.98 -2.48 13.49
CA GLN A 13 -3.38 -2.45 12.08
C GLN A 13 -2.99 -3.73 11.34
N THR A 14 -3.01 -4.91 11.99
CA THR A 14 -2.55 -6.17 11.38
C THR A 14 -3.23 -6.48 10.04
N ALA A 15 -4.56 -6.48 10.00
CA ALA A 15 -5.32 -6.78 8.77
C ALA A 15 -5.10 -5.70 7.68
N TYR A 16 -5.02 -4.43 8.09
CA TYR A 16 -4.76 -3.33 7.15
C TYR A 16 -3.34 -3.39 6.58
N SER A 17 -2.35 -3.66 7.42
CA SER A 17 -0.94 -3.82 7.04
C SER A 17 -0.78 -5.01 6.06
N ALA A 18 -1.38 -6.15 6.38
CA ALA A 18 -1.37 -7.33 5.52
C ALA A 18 -1.99 -7.05 4.14
N SER A 19 -3.21 -6.49 4.11
CA SER A 19 -3.89 -6.18 2.85
C SER A 19 -3.14 -5.14 2.01
N LYS A 20 -2.57 -4.11 2.63
CA LYS A 20 -1.80 -3.08 1.92
C LYS A 20 -0.42 -3.55 1.48
N GLY A 21 0.19 -4.47 2.21
CA GLY A 21 1.40 -5.19 1.78
C GLY A 21 1.12 -6.09 0.58
N ALA A 22 0.00 -6.82 0.59
CA ALA A 22 -0.41 -7.71 -0.50
C ALA A 22 -0.56 -6.96 -1.84
N ILE A 23 -1.06 -5.73 -1.83
CA ILE A 23 -1.16 -4.90 -3.04
C ILE A 23 0.21 -4.68 -3.70
N VAL A 24 1.26 -4.42 -2.91
CA VAL A 24 2.61 -4.21 -3.44
C VAL A 24 3.20 -5.51 -3.97
N ALA A 25 2.96 -6.64 -3.29
CA ALA A 25 3.37 -7.95 -3.79
C ALA A 25 2.67 -8.30 -5.12
N MET A 26 1.35 -8.15 -5.20
CA MET A 26 0.59 -8.38 -6.44
C MET A 26 1.07 -7.49 -7.59
N THR A 27 1.36 -6.21 -7.31
CA THR A 27 1.88 -5.27 -8.30
C THR A 27 3.18 -5.77 -8.93
N ARG A 28 4.10 -6.31 -8.12
CA ARG A 28 5.37 -6.88 -8.62
C ARG A 28 5.13 -8.11 -9.48
N THR A 29 4.25 -9.01 -9.06
CA THR A 29 3.91 -10.21 -9.83
C THR A 29 3.28 -9.83 -11.17
N TRP A 30 2.25 -8.98 -11.16
CA TRP A 30 1.56 -8.57 -12.38
C TRP A 30 2.44 -7.76 -13.33
N ALA A 31 3.37 -6.94 -12.81
CA ALA A 31 4.34 -6.25 -13.66
C ALA A 31 5.18 -7.24 -14.49
N LEU A 32 5.54 -8.41 -13.95
CA LEU A 32 6.26 -9.45 -14.69
C LEU A 32 5.36 -10.23 -15.63
N GLU A 33 4.15 -10.58 -15.19
CA GLU A 33 3.20 -11.35 -16.00
C GLU A 33 2.73 -10.58 -17.24
N LEU A 34 2.45 -9.28 -17.07
CA LEU A 34 1.88 -8.43 -18.11
C LEU A 34 2.94 -7.74 -18.98
N ALA A 35 4.22 -7.84 -18.64
CA ALA A 35 5.31 -7.30 -19.47
C ALA A 35 5.31 -7.85 -20.90
N LYS A 36 4.86 -9.09 -21.10
CA LYS A 36 4.77 -9.73 -22.44
C LYS A 36 3.79 -9.04 -23.39
N ILE A 37 2.83 -8.30 -22.85
CA ILE A 37 1.83 -7.55 -23.61
C ILE A 37 2.00 -6.04 -23.46
N ASP A 38 3.21 -5.60 -23.08
CA ASP A 38 3.60 -4.19 -22.92
C ASP A 38 2.70 -3.39 -21.94
N VAL A 39 2.22 -4.05 -20.89
CA VAL A 39 1.43 -3.42 -19.83
C VAL A 39 2.27 -3.28 -18.57
N THR A 40 2.39 -2.05 -18.07
CA THR A 40 3.08 -1.76 -16.80
C THR A 40 2.08 -1.76 -15.63
N VAL A 41 2.54 -2.21 -14.47
CA VAL A 41 1.72 -2.23 -13.24
C VAL A 41 2.49 -1.56 -12.12
N ASN A 42 1.85 -0.57 -11.48
CA ASN A 42 2.48 0.25 -10.46
C ASN A 42 1.57 0.42 -9.24
N ALA A 43 2.18 0.58 -8.07
CA ALA A 43 1.49 0.89 -6.83
C ALA A 43 2.09 2.11 -6.16
N ILE A 44 1.22 3.05 -5.79
CA ILE A 44 1.58 4.22 -4.99
C ILE A 44 1.33 3.92 -3.51
N VAL A 45 2.27 4.33 -2.66
CA VAL A 45 2.22 4.21 -1.20
C VAL A 45 2.00 5.60 -0.60
N PRO A 46 0.75 6.02 -0.33
CA PRO A 46 0.45 7.36 0.14
C PRO A 46 0.68 7.53 1.64
N THR A 47 1.17 8.69 2.04
CA THR A 47 1.17 9.13 3.43
C THR A 47 -0.18 9.77 3.76
N ALA A 48 -0.69 9.53 4.97
CA ALA A 48 -1.96 10.07 5.42
C ALA A 48 -1.86 11.59 5.63
N LEU A 49 -2.34 12.36 4.65
CA LEU A 49 -2.36 13.83 4.66
C LEU A 49 -3.75 14.33 4.26
N THR A 50 -4.77 13.91 5.02
CA THR A 50 -6.18 14.26 4.76
C THR A 50 -6.82 14.93 5.97
N ARG A 51 -8.00 15.55 5.80
CA ARG A 51 -8.77 16.15 6.90
C ARG A 51 -9.08 15.17 8.04
N MET A 52 -9.17 13.88 7.75
CA MET A 52 -9.37 12.84 8.77
C MET A 52 -8.18 12.73 9.73
N VAL A 53 -6.95 12.93 9.24
CA VAL A 53 -5.74 12.91 10.08
C VAL A 53 -5.71 14.11 11.03
N ALA A 54 -6.30 15.24 10.63
CA ALA A 54 -6.35 16.44 11.49
C ALA A 54 -7.13 16.22 12.80
N THR A 55 -8.06 15.25 12.82
CA THR A 55 -8.85 14.90 14.01
C THR A 55 -8.32 13.69 14.78
N MET A 56 -7.26 13.03 14.28
CA MET A 56 -6.67 11.88 14.98
C MET A 56 -5.80 12.36 16.15
N PRO A 57 -5.81 11.67 17.29
CA PRO A 57 -4.91 11.97 18.39
C PRO A 57 -3.46 11.91 17.91
N ARG A 58 -2.69 12.95 18.20
CA ARG A 58 -1.24 12.91 17.95
C ARG A 58 -0.64 12.00 19.01
N VAL A 59 -0.12 10.86 18.56
CA VAL A 59 0.81 10.03 19.34
C VAL A 59 2.20 10.65 19.33
#